data_AF-A0A0S6UST8-F1
#
_entry.id   AF-A0A0S6UST8-F1
#
_cell.length_a   1.000
_cell.length_b   1.000
_cell.length_c   1.000
_cell.angle_alpha   90.00
_cell.angle_beta   90.00
_cell.angle_gamma   90.00
#
_symmetry.space_group_name_H-M   'P 1'
#
loop_
_entity.id
_entity.type
_entity.pdbx_description
1 polymer ?
#
loop_
_entity_poly.entity_id
_entity_poly.type
_entity_poly.pdbx_seq_one_letter_code
_entity_poly.pdbx_strand_id
1 'polypeptide(L)'
;MGPCRLLLCPYDVLYLSIQLPRWSMSTFSVRDPRVARLARKLARLRGSTMTEAVITALENDLKRERDSMPLADRYAEIAADLAAKAGPNGREVTKDDIDAMWGQ
;
A
#
# COMPACT_ATOMS: atom_id res chain seq x y z
N MET A 1 8.24 67.04 0.78
CA MET A 1 7.31 66.32 -0.13
C MET A 1 7.15 64.92 0.43
N GLY A 2 5.95 64.61 0.92
CA GLY A 2 5.70 63.52 1.87
C GLY A 2 5.74 62.11 1.27
N PRO A 3 5.99 61.07 2.09
CA PRO A 3 5.93 59.69 1.66
C PRO A 3 4.47 59.21 1.54
N CYS A 4 4.21 58.49 0.45
CA CYS A 4 2.96 57.78 0.22
C CYS A 4 2.72 56.71 1.29
N ARG A 5 1.46 56.65 1.70
CA ARG A 5 0.90 55.98 2.86
C ARG A 5 0.83 54.47 2.65
N LEU A 6 1.31 53.75 3.67
CA LEU A 6 1.13 52.33 3.94
C LEU A 6 -0.30 51.85 3.65
N LEU A 7 -0.43 50.88 2.74
CA LEU A 7 -1.49 49.86 2.82
C LEU A 7 -0.84 48.60 3.38
N LEU A 8 -1.17 48.34 4.64
CA LEU A 8 -0.84 47.13 5.38
C LEU A 8 -1.56 45.94 4.73
N CYS A 9 -0.80 45.00 4.17
CA CYS A 9 -1.28 43.64 3.91
C CYS A 9 -1.22 42.85 5.24
N PRO A 10 -2.28 42.16 5.68
CA PRO A 10 -2.37 41.61 7.04
C PRO A 10 -1.72 40.24 7.25
N TYR A 11 -0.72 39.83 6.45
CA TYR A 11 -0.03 38.55 6.61
C TYR A 11 1.46 38.73 6.85
N ASP A 12 1.81 39.45 7.91
CA ASP A 12 3.21 39.77 8.23
C ASP A 12 3.56 39.41 9.68
N VAL A 13 3.05 38.26 10.16
CA VAL A 13 3.41 37.73 11.48
C VAL A 13 3.58 36.22 11.40
N LEU A 14 4.84 35.78 11.56
CA LEU A 14 5.34 34.42 11.82
C LEU A 14 5.60 33.51 10.60
N TYR A 15 6.76 33.67 9.96
CA TYR A 15 7.42 32.58 9.23
C TYR A 15 8.85 32.38 9.74
N LEU A 16 8.94 31.95 11.00
CA LEU A 16 10.18 31.49 11.59
C LEU A 16 10.40 30.02 11.17
N SER A 17 11.43 29.78 10.35
CA SER A 17 12.15 28.50 10.19
C SER A 17 11.31 27.21 10.13
N ILE A 18 10.67 26.95 8.98
CA ILE A 18 10.40 25.57 8.57
C ILE A 18 11.49 25.20 7.58
N GLN A 19 12.45 24.38 8.02
CA GLN A 19 13.35 23.65 7.14
C GLN A 19 12.49 22.63 6.37
N LEU A 20 11.75 23.10 5.36
CA LEU A 20 10.90 22.24 4.54
C LEU A 20 11.82 21.18 3.92
N PRO A 21 11.47 19.88 4.02
CA PRO A 21 12.23 18.85 3.32
C PRO A 21 12.42 19.27 1.88
N ARG A 22 13.55 18.91 1.26
CA ARG A 22 13.75 19.10 -0.17
C ARG A 22 12.81 18.14 -0.93
N TRP A 23 11.50 18.41 -0.89
CA TRP A 23 10.47 17.74 -1.67
C TRP A 23 10.80 18.03 -3.12
N SER A 24 11.50 17.10 -3.79
CA SER A 24 11.49 17.12 -5.23
C SER A 24 10.04 16.88 -5.63
N MET A 25 9.38 17.89 -6.18
CA MET A 25 8.10 17.70 -6.86
C MET A 25 8.38 16.85 -8.11
N SER A 26 8.43 15.54 -7.90
CA SER A 26 8.63 14.57 -8.97
C SER A 26 7.31 14.41 -9.69
N THR A 27 7.24 14.94 -10.92
CA THR A 27 6.08 14.77 -11.77
C THR A 27 6.10 13.36 -12.35
N PHE A 28 5.06 12.57 -12.07
CA PHE A 28 4.87 11.24 -12.64
C PHE A 28 4.04 11.36 -13.91
N SER A 29 4.66 11.10 -15.07
CA SER A 29 4.00 11.14 -16.37
C SER A 29 4.06 9.78 -17.06
N VAL A 30 2.90 9.17 -17.30
CA VAL A 30 2.77 7.90 -18.00
C VAL A 30 2.23 8.14 -19.41
N ARG A 31 2.97 7.70 -20.42
CA ARG A 31 2.62 7.91 -21.84
C ARG A 31 1.74 6.80 -22.43
N ASP A 32 1.44 5.74 -21.69
CA ASP A 32 0.59 4.63 -22.18
C ASP A 32 -0.90 5.06 -22.21
N PRO A 33 -1.56 5.06 -23.38
CA PRO A 33 -2.98 5.45 -23.50
C PRO A 33 -3.94 4.51 -22.74
N ARG A 34 -3.54 3.26 -22.48
CA ARG A 34 -4.32 2.30 -21.69
C ARG A 34 -4.43 2.75 -20.24
N VAL A 35 -3.36 3.31 -19.67
CA VAL A 35 -3.34 3.83 -18.30
C VAL A 35 -4.32 4.99 -18.17
N ALA A 36 -4.29 5.93 -19.11
CA ALA A 36 -5.22 7.06 -19.12
C ALA A 36 -6.70 6.62 -19.22
N ARG A 37 -6.99 5.53 -19.94
CA ARG A 37 -8.35 4.97 -20.06
C ARG A 37 -8.78 4.30 -18.75
N LEU A 38 -7.91 3.52 -18.12
CA LEU A 38 -8.18 2.87 -16.83
C LEU A 38 -8.38 3.90 -15.72
N ALA A 39 -7.49 4.89 -15.61
CA ALA A 39 -7.60 5.97 -14.63
C ALA A 39 -8.92 6.76 -14.79
N ARG A 40 -9.32 7.08 -16.02
CA ARG A 40 -10.64 7.71 -16.28
C ARG A 40 -11.81 6.84 -15.86
N LYS A 41 -11.77 5.53 -16.16
CA LYS A 41 -12.83 4.60 -15.77
C LYS A 41 -12.94 4.52 -14.25
N LEU A 42 -11.81 4.40 -13.56
CA LEU A 42 -11.74 4.30 -12.10
C LEU A 42 -12.24 5.58 -11.41
N ALA A 43 -11.80 6.74 -11.90
CA ALA A 43 -12.24 8.05 -11.44
C ALA A 43 -13.77 8.21 -11.55
N ARG A 44 -14.34 7.84 -12.71
CA ARG A 44 -15.81 7.86 -12.91
C ARG A 44 -16.56 6.95 -11.94
N LEU A 45 -16.04 5.74 -11.71
CA LEU A 45 -16.68 4.79 -10.80
C LEU A 45 -16.63 5.27 -9.34
N ARG A 46 -15.58 6.00 -8.96
CA ARG A 46 -15.38 6.50 -7.58
C ARG A 46 -15.89 7.93 -7.35
N GLY A 47 -16.26 8.65 -8.42
CA GLY A 47 -16.63 10.07 -8.33
C GLY A 47 -15.46 10.99 -7.95
N SER A 48 -14.22 10.59 -8.25
CA SER A 48 -13.00 11.32 -7.85
C SER A 48 -12.18 11.78 -9.06
N THR A 49 -11.09 12.52 -8.82
CA THR A 49 -10.17 12.91 -9.90
C THR A 49 -9.34 11.73 -10.39
N MET A 50 -8.80 11.79 -11.62
CA MET A 50 -7.93 10.73 -12.15
C MET A 50 -6.72 10.48 -11.25
N THR A 51 -6.06 11.54 -10.78
CA THR A 51 -4.87 11.47 -9.92
C THR A 51 -5.21 10.81 -8.60
N GLU A 52 -6.27 11.27 -7.93
CA GLU A 52 -6.72 10.70 -6.66
C GLU A 52 -7.11 9.23 -6.81
N ALA A 53 -7.88 8.89 -7.85
CA ALA A 53 -8.25 7.50 -8.12
C ALA A 53 -7.03 6.58 -8.30
N VAL A 54 -5.99 7.06 -8.99
CA VAL A 54 -4.74 6.32 -9.19
C VAL A 54 -3.94 6.21 -7.89
N ILE A 55 -3.77 7.30 -7.15
CA ILE A 55 -3.07 7.28 -5.86
C ILE A 55 -3.72 6.27 -4.92
N THR A 56 -5.03 6.36 -4.71
CA THR A 56 -5.76 5.44 -3.83
C THR A 56 -5.71 3.99 -4.32
N ALA A 57 -5.68 3.75 -5.64
CA ALA A 57 -5.51 2.39 -6.15
C ALA A 57 -4.13 1.82 -5.80
N LEU A 58 -3.06 2.60 -6.04
CA LEU A 58 -1.70 2.21 -5.74
C LEU A 58 -1.47 2.01 -4.24
N GLU A 59 -2.00 2.89 -3.39
CA GLU A 59 -1.92 2.75 -1.94
C GLU A 59 -2.62 1.47 -1.45
N ASN A 60 -3.80 1.18 -2.00
CA ASN A 60 -4.52 -0.05 -1.67
C ASN A 60 -3.76 -1.30 -2.13
N ASP A 61 -3.17 -1.28 -3.31
CA ASP A 61 -2.41 -2.43 -3.82
C ASP A 61 -1.12 -2.63 -3.02
N LEU A 62 -0.40 -1.55 -2.69
CA LEU A 62 0.76 -1.62 -1.79
C LEU A 62 0.39 -2.12 -0.41
N LYS A 63 -0.76 -1.68 0.13
CA LYS A 63 -1.28 -2.18 1.39
C LYS A 63 -1.59 -3.67 1.29
N ARG A 64 -2.27 -4.12 0.24
CA ARG A 64 -2.56 -5.54 0.00
C ARG A 64 -1.28 -6.37 -0.11
N GLU A 65 -0.25 -5.86 -0.78
CA GLU A 65 1.01 -6.55 -0.93
C GLU A 65 1.78 -6.63 0.39
N ARG A 66 1.83 -5.53 1.15
CA ARG A 66 2.47 -5.48 2.48
C ARG A 66 1.74 -6.36 3.50
N ASP A 67 0.41 -6.30 3.49
CA ASP A 67 -0.45 -7.04 4.40
C ASP A 67 -0.68 -8.49 3.90
N SER A 68 -0.15 -8.85 2.72
CA SER A 68 -0.15 -10.22 2.20
C SER A 68 0.74 -11.07 3.09
N MET A 69 0.14 -12.03 3.77
CA MET A 69 0.89 -12.94 4.63
C MET A 69 1.91 -13.71 3.79
N PRO A 70 3.22 -13.63 4.13
CA PRO A 70 4.25 -14.45 3.49
C PRO A 70 3.82 -15.91 3.42
N LEU A 71 4.20 -16.59 2.35
CA LEU A 71 3.78 -17.98 2.15
C LEU A 71 4.21 -18.89 3.30
N ALA A 72 5.40 -18.65 3.87
CA ALA A 72 5.89 -19.38 5.03
C ALA A 72 4.96 -19.24 6.24
N ASP A 73 4.50 -18.03 6.54
CA ASP A 73 3.62 -17.75 7.68
C ASP A 73 2.24 -18.40 7.48
N ARG A 74 1.73 -18.44 6.24
CA ARG A 74 0.49 -19.17 5.90
C ARG A 74 0.63 -20.66 6.16
N TYR A 75 1.76 -21.27 5.78
CA TYR A 75 2.00 -22.69 6.05
C TYR A 75 2.16 -22.96 7.55
N ALA A 76 2.80 -22.06 8.30
CA ALA A 76 2.94 -22.19 9.73
C ALA A 76 1.57 -22.20 10.45
N GLU A 77 0.64 -21.34 10.03
CA GLU A 77 -0.72 -21.32 10.56
C GLU A 77 -1.47 -22.64 10.28
N ILE A 78 -1.40 -23.12 9.04
CA ILE A 78 -2.01 -24.41 8.65
C ILE A 78 -1.39 -25.57 9.44
N ALA A 79 -0.06 -25.60 9.56
CA ALA A 79 0.64 -26.63 10.32
C ALA A 79 0.23 -26.61 11.80
N ALA A 80 0.10 -25.43 12.40
CA ALA A 80 -0.36 -25.28 13.79
C ALA A 80 -1.82 -25.76 13.97
N ASP A 81 -2.71 -25.42 13.05
CA ASP A 81 -4.11 -25.89 13.07
C ASP A 81 -4.21 -27.42 12.93
N LEU A 82 -3.43 -28.02 12.02
CA LEU A 82 -3.36 -29.47 11.84
C LEU A 82 -2.78 -30.16 13.09
N ALA A 83 -1.74 -29.59 13.70
CA ALA A 83 -1.16 -30.11 14.94
C ALA A 83 -2.18 -30.08 16.09
N ALA A 84 -2.96 -29.00 16.21
CA ALA A 84 -4.03 -28.90 17.20
C ALA A 84 -5.14 -29.95 16.98
N LYS A 85 -5.44 -30.28 15.71
CA LYS A 85 -6.44 -31.28 15.33
C LYS A 85 -5.96 -32.73 15.45
N ALA A 86 -4.65 -32.97 15.53
CA ALA A 86 -4.09 -34.33 15.57
C ALA A 86 -4.50 -35.13 16.82
N GLY A 87 -4.95 -34.45 17.88
CA GLY A 87 -5.49 -35.09 19.09
C GLY A 87 -4.43 -35.89 19.87
N PRO A 88 -4.85 -36.81 20.77
CA PRO A 88 -3.93 -37.53 21.66
C PRO A 88 -2.97 -38.50 20.96
N ASN A 89 -3.23 -38.83 19.68
CA ASN A 89 -2.36 -39.67 18.85
C ASN A 89 -1.56 -38.85 17.83
N GLY A 90 -1.49 -37.53 18.00
CA GLY A 90 -0.66 -36.67 17.16
C GLY A 90 0.79 -37.11 17.23
N ARG A 91 1.33 -37.50 16.08
CA ARG A 91 2.73 -37.88 15.92
C ARG A 91 3.33 -37.15 14.74
N GLU A 92 4.64 -36.97 14.78
CA GLU A 92 5.39 -36.51 13.62
C GLU A 92 5.20 -37.52 12.47
N VAL A 93 4.91 -37.00 11.28
CA VAL A 93 4.80 -37.79 10.05
C VAL A 93 6.18 -37.79 9.41
N THR A 94 6.83 -38.95 9.41
CA THR A 94 8.15 -39.11 8.80
C THR A 94 8.03 -39.18 7.29
N LYS A 95 9.15 -39.03 6.58
CA LYS A 95 9.17 -39.20 5.13
C LYS A 95 8.65 -40.58 4.70
N ASP A 96 9.04 -41.63 5.41
CA ASP A 96 8.61 -43.00 5.11
C ASP A 96 7.08 -43.16 5.28
N ASP A 97 6.48 -42.48 6.26
CA ASP A 97 5.02 -42.44 6.41
C ASP A 97 4.33 -41.76 5.23
N ILE A 98 4.90 -40.64 4.74
CA ILE A 98 4.38 -39.92 3.57
C ILE A 98 4.46 -40.81 2.34
N ASP A 99 5.64 -41.39 2.08
CA ASP A 99 5.87 -42.23 0.92
C ASP A 99 4.91 -43.44 0.91
N ALA A 100 4.67 -44.07 2.08
CA ALA A 100 3.70 -45.14 2.23
C ALA A 100 2.23 -44.72 1.99
N MET A 101 1.85 -43.48 2.35
CA MET A 101 0.48 -42.97 2.12
C MET A 101 0.17 -42.68 0.66
N TRP A 102 1.19 -42.32 -0.13
CA TRP A 102 1.04 -41.92 -1.53
C TRP A 102 1.50 -42.98 -2.54
N GLY A 103 1.96 -44.14 -2.07
CA GLY A 103 2.14 -45.35 -2.88
C GLY A 103 3.25 -45.26 -3.93
N GLN A 104 4.36 -44.58 -3.62
CA GLN A 104 5.60 -44.68 -4.41
C GLN A 104 6.61 -45.60 -3.75
#